data_AF-A0A5T0WV37-F1
#
_entry.id   AF-A0A5T0WV37-F1
#
_cell.length_a   1.000
_cell.length_b   1.000
_cell.length_c   1.000
_cell.angle_alpha   90.00
_cell.angle_beta   90.00
_cell.angle_gamma   90.00
#
_symmetry.space_group_name_H-M   'P 1'
#
loop_
_entity.id
_entity.type
_entity.pdbx_description
1 polymer ?
#
loop_
_entity_poly.entity_id
_entity_poly.type
_entity_poly.pdbx_seq_one_letter_code
_entity_poly.pdbx_strand_id
1 'polypeptide(L)'
;EVLNKPHNIVRHEEMPKTVFKYLWDYMKEGKEIFAYVKNKTKDNNYYWVFANVTPSIDVNNNIIGYYSVRRMPNKSAISTIESLYSDLLRAEQQQGLNKGVEMLKNFCKDADKTYNELIFSLQEAK
;
A
#
# COMPACT_ATOMS: atom_id res chain seq x y z
N GLU A 1 -15.97 -1.19 16.38
CA GLU A 1 -15.65 -2.64 16.36
C GLU A 1 -15.33 -3.05 14.93
N VAL A 2 -14.24 -3.81 14.71
CA VAL A 2 -13.72 -4.12 13.35
C VAL A 2 -13.68 -5.61 13.04
N LEU A 3 -14.06 -6.47 13.98
CA LEU A 3 -14.12 -7.91 13.77
C LEU A 3 -15.19 -8.26 12.73
N ASN A 4 -14.85 -9.20 11.84
CA ASN A 4 -15.70 -9.62 10.72
C ASN A 4 -16.10 -8.49 9.75
N LYS A 5 -15.41 -7.35 9.79
CA LYS A 5 -15.59 -6.26 8.83
C LYS A 5 -14.49 -6.31 7.78
N PRO A 6 -14.78 -5.89 6.53
CA PRO A 6 -13.75 -5.74 5.52
C PRO A 6 -12.69 -4.75 5.99
N HIS A 7 -11.42 -5.08 5.75
CA HIS A 7 -10.26 -4.30 6.24
C HIS A 7 -10.21 -2.86 5.70
N ASN A 8 -10.95 -2.56 4.63
CA ASN A 8 -11.04 -1.22 4.05
C ASN A 8 -11.79 -0.21 4.95
N ILE A 9 -12.49 -0.65 6.01
CA ILE A 9 -13.18 0.22 6.97
C ILE A 9 -12.25 1.24 7.63
N VAL A 10 -11.00 0.86 7.88
CA VAL A 10 -10.01 1.75 8.52
C VAL A 10 -9.22 2.56 7.50
N ARG A 11 -9.49 2.43 6.20
CA ARG A 11 -8.71 3.10 5.15
C ARG A 11 -9.04 4.59 5.10
N HIS A 12 -8.02 5.44 5.05
CA HIS A 12 -8.19 6.87 4.84
C HIS A 12 -8.64 7.19 3.41
N GLU A 13 -9.40 8.27 3.21
CA GLU A 13 -9.93 8.68 1.90
C GLU A 13 -8.81 9.10 0.92
N GLU A 14 -7.72 9.64 1.47
CA GLU A 14 -6.48 9.97 0.74
C GLU A 14 -5.58 8.75 0.45
N MET A 15 -6.10 7.53 0.57
CA MET A 15 -5.38 6.36 0.04
C MET A 15 -5.78 6.10 -1.42
N PRO A 16 -4.83 6.16 -2.37
CA PRO A 16 -5.12 5.87 -3.77
C PRO A 16 -5.60 4.42 -3.95
N LYS A 17 -6.58 4.21 -4.83
CA LYS A 17 -7.05 2.86 -5.18
C LYS A 17 -5.95 2.07 -5.89
N THR A 18 -5.03 2.76 -6.59
CA THR A 18 -3.87 2.17 -7.28
C THR A 18 -2.99 1.37 -6.33
N VAL A 19 -2.66 1.92 -5.16
CA VAL A 19 -1.80 1.26 -4.17
C VAL A 19 -2.46 -0.04 -3.68
N PHE A 20 -3.77 -0.01 -3.42
CA PHE A 20 -4.51 -1.20 -3.03
C PHE A 20 -4.65 -2.21 -4.17
N LYS A 21 -4.78 -1.75 -5.42
CA LYS A 21 -4.75 -2.65 -6.58
C LYS A 21 -3.43 -3.42 -6.61
N TYR A 22 -2.29 -2.73 -6.47
CA TYR A 22 -0.98 -3.38 -6.37
C TYR A 22 -0.92 -4.38 -5.22
N LEU A 23 -1.40 -3.99 -4.04
CA LEU A 23 -1.48 -4.87 -2.86
C LEU A 23 -2.25 -6.15 -3.14
N TRP A 24 -3.43 -6.07 -3.75
CA TRP A 24 -4.22 -7.25 -4.06
C TRP A 24 -3.64 -8.07 -5.21
N ASP A 25 -3.06 -7.44 -6.23
CA ASP A 25 -2.43 -8.14 -7.34
C ASP A 25 -1.24 -8.98 -6.84
N TYR A 26 -0.35 -8.41 -6.02
CA TYR A 26 0.78 -9.14 -5.41
C TYR A 26 0.31 -10.30 -4.55
N MET A 27 -0.66 -10.07 -3.66
CA MET A 27 -1.16 -11.11 -2.76
C MET A 27 -1.83 -12.26 -3.51
N LYS A 28 -2.54 -11.98 -4.61
CA LYS A 28 -3.14 -13.01 -5.47
C LYS A 28 -2.11 -13.83 -6.23
N GLU A 29 -0.95 -13.24 -6.53
CA GLU A 29 0.20 -13.92 -7.12
C GLU A 29 1.01 -14.72 -6.09
N GLY A 30 0.60 -14.77 -4.81
CA GLY A 30 1.35 -15.44 -3.75
C GLY A 30 2.59 -14.66 -3.30
N LYS A 31 2.72 -13.38 -3.69
CA LYS A 31 3.86 -12.51 -3.35
C LYS A 31 3.55 -11.66 -2.13
N GLU A 32 4.60 -11.35 -1.36
CA GLU A 32 4.49 -10.35 -0.30
C GLU A 32 4.55 -8.93 -0.84
N ILE A 33 3.99 -7.98 -0.10
CA ILE A 33 4.03 -6.56 -0.45
C ILE A 33 4.31 -5.68 0.76
N PHE A 34 5.09 -4.63 0.53
CA PHE A 34 5.31 -3.54 1.46
C PHE A 34 4.56 -2.30 0.99
N ALA A 35 3.84 -1.62 1.89
CA ALA A 35 3.14 -0.38 1.57
C ALA A 35 3.08 0.56 2.77
N TYR A 36 3.15 1.86 2.51
CA TYR A 36 2.74 2.86 3.49
C TYR A 36 1.22 3.01 3.43
N VAL A 37 0.56 2.93 4.58
CA VAL A 37 -0.90 2.98 4.64
C VAL A 37 -1.35 4.04 5.65
N LYS A 38 -2.09 5.04 5.16
CA LYS A 38 -2.82 6.00 5.97
C LYS A 38 -4.14 5.39 6.39
N ASN A 39 -4.33 5.25 7.70
CA ASN A 39 -5.57 4.72 8.29
C ASN A 39 -6.28 5.81 9.08
N LYS A 40 -7.60 5.69 9.18
CA LYS A 40 -8.47 6.56 9.96
C LYS A 40 -8.76 5.93 11.32
N THR A 41 -8.79 6.73 12.38
CA THR A 41 -9.23 6.28 13.71
C THR A 41 -10.74 6.37 13.84
N LYS A 42 -11.29 5.81 14.92
CA LYS A 42 -12.72 5.93 15.26
C LYS A 42 -13.15 7.41 15.35
N ASP A 43 -12.28 8.27 15.85
CA ASP A 43 -12.55 9.69 16.12
C ASP A 43 -12.14 10.60 14.95
N ASN A 44 -12.14 10.06 13.72
CA ASN A 44 -11.87 10.82 12.49
C ASN A 44 -10.44 11.41 12.36
N ASN A 45 -9.51 11.04 13.24
CA ASN A 45 -8.08 11.31 13.08
C ASN A 45 -7.44 10.30 12.11
N TYR A 46 -6.14 10.42 11.85
CA TYR A 46 -5.40 9.46 11.03
C TYR A 46 -4.03 9.10 11.60
N TYR A 47 -3.49 7.99 11.12
CA TYR A 47 -2.14 7.54 11.40
C TYR A 47 -1.55 6.77 10.22
N TRP A 48 -0.23 6.84 10.08
CA TRP A 48 0.51 6.12 9.07
C TRP A 48 1.10 4.83 9.65
N VAL A 49 1.11 3.77 8.84
CA VAL A 49 1.85 2.54 9.13
C VAL A 49 2.70 2.14 7.93
N PHE A 50 3.85 1.54 8.20
CA PHE A 50 4.55 0.72 7.23
C PHE A 50 4.03 -0.71 7.37
N ALA A 51 3.31 -1.19 6.36
CA ALA A 51 2.68 -2.49 6.35
C ALA A 51 3.47 -3.48 5.48
N ASN A 52 3.71 -4.66 6.00
CA ASN A 52 4.09 -5.85 5.24
C ASN A 52 2.90 -6.81 5.24
N VAL A 53 2.54 -7.34 4.08
CA VAL A 53 1.46 -8.33 3.96
C VAL A 53 1.95 -9.53 3.16
N THR A 54 1.78 -10.71 3.73
CA THR A 54 2.30 -11.98 3.19
C THR A 54 1.18 -13.01 3.14
N PRO A 55 0.97 -13.69 2.00
CA PRO A 55 0.05 -14.83 1.92
C PRO A 55 0.51 -15.98 2.82
N SER A 56 -0.43 -16.56 3.58
CA SER A 56 -0.21 -17.81 4.31
C SER A 56 -0.63 -18.97 3.42
N ILE A 57 0.25 -19.96 3.27
CA ILE A 57 0.02 -21.11 2.39
C ILE A 57 -0.04 -22.43 3.19
N ASP A 58 -0.84 -23.38 2.70
CA ASP A 58 -0.86 -24.75 3.22
C ASP A 58 0.25 -25.62 2.61
N VAL A 59 0.29 -26.90 3.01
CA VAL A 59 1.26 -27.90 2.49
C VAL A 59 1.10 -28.20 0.99
N ASN A 60 0.00 -27.79 0.38
CA ASN A 60 -0.31 -27.98 -1.04
C ASN A 60 -0.15 -26.67 -1.84
N ASN A 61 0.51 -25.65 -1.27
CA ASN A 61 0.68 -24.30 -1.84
C ASN A 61 -0.62 -23.51 -2.09
N ASN A 62 -1.74 -23.87 -1.45
CA ASN A 62 -2.96 -23.06 -1.52
C ASN A 62 -2.89 -21.89 -0.54
N ILE A 63 -3.33 -20.70 -0.97
CA ILE A 63 -3.46 -19.54 -0.07
C ILE A 63 -4.64 -19.77 0.87
N ILE A 64 -4.36 -19.89 2.16
CA ILE A 64 -5.35 -20.10 3.24
C ILE A 64 -5.63 -18.84 4.06
N GLY A 65 -4.87 -17.77 3.84
CA GLY A 65 -5.06 -16.50 4.54
C GLY A 65 -3.97 -15.49 4.21
N TYR A 66 -4.00 -14.36 4.92
CA TYR A 66 -2.99 -13.32 4.81
C TYR A 66 -2.55 -12.89 6.20
N TYR A 67 -1.25 -12.73 6.39
CA TYR A 67 -0.65 -12.18 7.59
C TYR A 67 -0.16 -10.77 7.32
N SER A 68 -0.39 -9.83 8.24
CA SER A 68 0.06 -8.45 8.09
C SER A 68 0.78 -7.95 9.34
N VAL A 69 2.02 -7.48 9.15
CA VAL A 69 2.80 -6.79 10.18
C VAL A 69 2.74 -5.29 9.91
N ARG A 70 2.53 -4.51 10.96
CA ARG A 70 2.50 -3.05 10.89
C ARG A 70 3.57 -2.47 11.80
N ARG A 71 4.40 -1.59 11.27
CA ARG A 71 5.48 -0.91 11.99
C ARG A 71 5.30 0.60 11.91
N MET A 72 5.98 1.30 12.81
CA MET A 72 6.09 2.75 12.71
C MET A 72 6.79 3.10 11.39
N PRO A 73 6.18 3.96 10.55
CA PRO A 73 6.79 4.37 9.30
C PRO A 73 7.96 5.31 9.56
N ASN A 74 8.93 5.30 8.66
CA ASN A 74 9.97 6.31 8.66
C ASN A 74 9.35 7.70 8.40
N LYS A 75 9.62 8.66 9.30
CA LYS A 75 9.07 10.00 9.21
C LYS A 75 9.57 10.76 7.98
N SER A 76 10.81 10.55 7.55
CA SER A 76 11.37 11.23 6.38
C SER A 76 10.72 10.75 5.07
N ALA A 77 10.22 9.51 5.05
CA ALA A 77 9.51 8.95 3.91
C ALA A 77 8.08 9.49 3.74
N ILE A 78 7.44 9.95 4.83
CA ILE A 78 6.02 10.31 4.81
C ILE A 78 5.73 11.43 3.81
N SER A 79 6.54 12.48 3.77
CA SER A 79 6.33 13.60 2.83
C SER A 79 6.40 13.15 1.36
N THR A 80 7.40 12.32 1.03
CA THR A 80 7.55 11.73 -0.31
C THR A 80 6.36 10.86 -0.68
N ILE A 81 5.93 10.00 0.25
CA ILE A 81 4.77 9.11 0.04
C ILE A 81 3.47 9.90 -0.09
N GLU A 82 3.27 10.94 0.73
CA GLU A 82 2.10 11.82 0.64
C GLU A 82 2.03 12.53 -0.70
N SER A 83 3.14 13.06 -1.20
CA SER A 83 3.20 13.66 -2.54
C SER A 83 2.85 12.66 -3.63
N LEU A 84 3.49 11.48 -3.62
CA LEU A 84 3.20 10.43 -4.59
C LEU A 84 1.73 10.03 -4.55
N TYR A 85 1.16 9.83 -3.36
CA TYR A 85 -0.21 9.38 -3.21
C TYR A 85 -1.20 10.45 -3.66
N SER A 86 -0.95 11.72 -3.36
CA SER A 86 -1.73 12.84 -3.86
C SER A 86 -1.76 12.88 -5.40
N ASP A 87 -0.62 12.66 -6.06
CA ASP A 87 -0.54 12.63 -7.51
C ASP A 87 -1.29 11.43 -8.12
N LEU A 88 -1.16 10.25 -7.50
CA LEU A 88 -1.93 9.06 -7.90
C LEU A 88 -3.44 9.28 -7.76
N LEU A 89 -3.89 9.86 -6.64
CA LEU A 89 -5.30 10.20 -6.41
C LEU A 89 -5.83 11.17 -7.47
N ARG A 90 -5.07 12.21 -7.79
CA ARG A 90 -5.44 13.17 -8.84
C ARG A 90 -5.57 12.48 -10.19
N ALA A 91 -4.61 11.64 -10.55
CA ALA A 91 -4.63 10.87 -11.80
C ALA A 91 -5.84 9.92 -11.86
N GLU A 92 -6.12 9.19 -10.77
CA GLU A 92 -7.27 8.29 -10.66
C GLU A 92 -8.62 9.02 -10.81
N GLN A 93 -8.75 10.21 -10.20
CA GLN A 93 -9.98 11.00 -10.24
C GLN A 93 -10.24 11.59 -11.63
N GLN A 94 -9.19 12.02 -12.33
CA GLN A 94 -9.32 12.68 -13.64
C GLN A 94 -9.40 11.68 -14.81
N GLN A 95 -8.62 10.60 -14.74
CA GLN A 95 -8.37 9.71 -15.89
C GLN A 95 -8.65 8.22 -15.56
N GLY A 96 -9.09 7.93 -14.34
CA GLY A 96 -9.44 6.58 -13.90
C GLY A 96 -8.26 5.77 -13.35
N LEU A 97 -8.58 4.62 -12.76
CA LEU A 97 -7.63 3.75 -12.03
C LEU A 97 -6.43 3.33 -12.88
N ASN A 98 -6.64 3.07 -14.17
CA ASN A 98 -5.57 2.63 -15.07
C ASN A 98 -4.46 3.68 -15.19
N LYS A 99 -4.80 4.97 -15.14
CA LYS A 99 -3.80 6.03 -15.19
C LYS A 99 -2.95 6.09 -13.93
N GLY A 100 -3.57 5.92 -12.75
CA GLY A 100 -2.82 5.79 -11.50
C GLY A 100 -1.87 4.60 -11.52
N VAL A 101 -2.33 3.44 -12.01
CA VAL A 101 -1.49 2.24 -12.18
C VAL A 101 -0.31 2.48 -13.12
N GLU A 102 -0.54 3.13 -14.26
CA GLU A 102 0.52 3.50 -15.21
C GLU A 102 1.53 4.47 -14.57
N MET A 103 1.05 5.48 -13.84
CA MET A 103 1.89 6.46 -13.17
C MET A 103 2.77 5.81 -12.10
N LEU A 104 2.22 4.91 -11.28
CA LEU A 104 3.00 4.18 -10.29
C LEU A 104 4.05 3.26 -10.95
N LYS A 105 3.71 2.62 -12.07
CA LYS A 105 4.67 1.83 -12.85
C LYS A 105 5.83 2.68 -13.35
N ASN A 106 5.53 3.85 -13.94
CA ASN A 106 6.55 4.77 -14.42
C ASN A 106 7.43 5.27 -13.28
N PHE A 107 6.83 5.63 -12.14
CA PHE A 107 7.58 6.05 -10.96
C PHE A 107 8.56 4.99 -10.45
N CYS A 108 8.14 3.71 -10.44
CA CYS A 108 9.03 2.59 -10.11
C CYS A 108 10.15 2.44 -11.14
N LYS A 109 9.81 2.54 -12.44
CA LYS A 109 10.76 2.43 -13.55
C LYS A 109 11.81 3.55 -13.54
N ASP A 110 11.40 4.79 -13.31
CA ASP A 110 12.28 5.96 -13.27
C ASP A 110 13.26 5.89 -12.09
N ALA A 111 12.86 5.21 -11.01
CA ALA A 111 13.71 4.92 -9.86
C ALA A 111 14.57 3.65 -10.03
N ASP A 112 14.46 2.95 -11.16
CA ASP A 112 15.06 1.63 -11.45
C ASP A 112 14.85 0.61 -10.30
N LYS A 113 13.62 0.56 -9.79
CA LYS A 113 13.23 -0.28 -8.65
C LYS A 113 11.87 -0.92 -8.88
N THR A 114 11.69 -2.12 -8.35
CA THR A 114 10.34 -2.67 -8.14
C THR A 114 9.59 -1.85 -7.08
N TYR A 115 8.27 -2.03 -7.01
CA TYR A 115 7.46 -1.37 -6.00
C TYR A 115 7.95 -1.68 -4.58
N ASN A 116 8.22 -2.95 -4.28
CA ASN A 116 8.71 -3.35 -2.95
C ASN A 116 10.08 -2.71 -2.63
N GLU A 117 11.04 -2.74 -3.56
CA GLU A 117 12.35 -2.14 -3.34
C GLU A 117 12.26 -0.63 -3.12
N LEU A 118 11.39 0.04 -3.86
CA LEU A 118 11.14 1.47 -3.69
C LEU A 118 10.61 1.77 -2.29
N ILE A 119 9.52 1.12 -1.90
CA ILE A 119 8.87 1.31 -0.60
C ILE A 119 9.81 0.95 0.56
N PHE A 120 10.56 -0.14 0.42
CA PHE A 120 11.54 -0.56 1.41
C PHE A 120 12.71 0.43 1.52
N SER A 121 13.22 0.93 0.39
CA SER A 121 14.32 1.92 0.39
C SER A 121 13.94 3.23 1.05
N LEU A 122 12.68 3.65 0.95
CA LEU A 122 12.16 4.81 1.68
C LEU A 122 12.08 4.54 3.19
N GLN A 123 11.74 3.31 3.59
CA GLN A 123 11.70 2.95 5.01
C GLN A 123 13.09 2.93 5.65
N GLU A 124 14.11 2.49 4.93
CA GLU A 124 15.50 2.39 5.40
C GLU A 124 16.30 3.71 5.29
N ALA A 125 15.74 4.74 4.65
CA ALA A 125 16.42 6.03 4.50
C ALA A 125 16.74 6.67 5.88
N LYS A 126 17.93 7.22 6.06
CA LYS A 126 18.32 7.87 7.32
C LYS A 126 17.86 9.32 7.39
#